data_AF-A0A4Z0RAT3-F1
#
_entry.id   AF-A0A4Z0RAT3-F1
#
_cell.length_a   1.000
_cell.length_b   1.000
_cell.length_c   1.000
_cell.angle_alpha   90.00
_cell.angle_beta   90.00
_cell.angle_gamma   90.00
#
_symmetry.space_group_name_H-M   'P 1'
#
loop_
_entity.id
_entity.type
_entity.pdbx_description
1 polymer ?
#
loop_
_entity_poly.entity_id
_entity_poly.type
_entity_poly.pdbx_seq_one_letter_code
_entity_poly.pdbx_strand_id
1 'polypeptide(L)'
;MAEQEIIELTTYFDYQEGLQSSKEHFGKGNTTKDLEDFERVLKFMLKDEFIEINLWSKVIKRYEDMGYPIPREPNRDGILTVHRGTKILVKICDLPTGSDVKIELECDYCHQPYKTPYKKYFIHHDNPIVDLDACKKCSYKKQSDVIKLKYGVNNVAQIPEGIDKRRVSKRKYNISDIAKEFEEEGLQLLSTEFISVDHYLEFVCTKHIARGIQKVVYKSFQRSVSKGCKYCGWEQTGNALRHSLEHVRSCFEGNGYELLSTSYQDAFQALFYRCRTHLNRIQKVSFDSFIHGTKCKYCSLEDRIFSKDNFPLSEIFEYLRSKLSEWKKESAKECNYKCVVTGNTFDDIHHLYNFHWIVLEALDELDLHVKPRAYDYSNEEMLMIINKTLERHYDYPLGVCLSRPIHKLYHSIYGYSYNTPEQFEEFKQRYFNSEFKDLNTERSEADGISCPIFRCEDLVNSPEK
;
A
#
# COMPACT_ATOMS: atom_id res chain seq x y z
N MET A 1 -55.24 -23.61 34.40
CA MET A 1 -55.89 -23.47 33.08
C MET A 1 -56.58 -22.12 32.94
N ALA A 2 -57.37 -21.65 33.92
CA ALA A 2 -57.99 -20.31 33.84
C ALA A 2 -57.01 -19.13 33.87
N GLU A 3 -55.85 -19.23 34.54
CA GLU A 3 -54.87 -18.12 34.62
C GLU A 3 -54.07 -17.89 33.32
N GLN A 4 -53.90 -18.90 32.48
CA GLN A 4 -53.21 -18.76 31.19
C GLN A 4 -54.11 -18.13 30.11
N GLU A 5 -55.40 -18.45 30.10
CA GLU A 5 -56.38 -17.81 29.21
C GLU A 5 -56.61 -16.33 29.56
N ILE A 6 -56.51 -15.95 30.85
CA ILE A 6 -56.64 -14.55 31.29
C ILE A 6 -55.43 -13.69 30.83
N ILE A 7 -54.22 -14.26 30.76
CA ILE A 7 -53.02 -13.56 30.27
C ILE A 7 -53.07 -13.37 28.74
N GLU A 8 -53.59 -14.35 27.99
CA GLU A 8 -53.76 -14.21 26.53
C GLU A 8 -54.87 -13.22 26.15
N LEU A 9 -55.93 -13.12 26.95
CA LEU A 9 -57.01 -12.15 26.73
C LEU A 9 -56.62 -10.72 27.12
N THR A 10 -55.86 -10.53 28.21
CA THR A 10 -55.41 -9.19 28.64
C THR A 10 -54.39 -8.59 27.67
N THR A 11 -53.46 -9.40 27.15
CA THR A 11 -52.51 -8.97 26.11
C THR A 11 -53.17 -8.62 24.76
N TYR A 12 -54.30 -9.27 24.44
CA TYR A 12 -55.09 -8.94 23.24
C TYR A 12 -55.89 -7.64 23.38
N PHE A 13 -56.43 -7.34 24.57
CA PHE A 13 -57.18 -6.09 24.82
C PHE A 13 -56.26 -4.85 24.87
N ASP A 14 -55.09 -4.95 25.52
CA ASP A 14 -54.10 -3.85 25.56
C ASP A 14 -53.53 -3.52 24.16
N TYR A 15 -53.47 -4.51 23.27
CA TYR A 15 -53.07 -4.33 21.87
C TYR A 15 -54.11 -3.56 21.04
N GLN A 16 -55.41 -3.74 21.30
CA GLN A 16 -56.48 -3.04 20.58
C GLN A 16 -56.61 -1.56 21.00
N GLU A 17 -56.39 -1.22 22.27
CA GLU A 17 -56.40 0.18 22.71
C GLU A 17 -55.18 0.97 22.18
N GLY A 18 -54.02 0.32 22.03
CA GLY A 18 -52.84 0.91 21.38
C GLY A 18 -53.03 1.20 19.88
N LEU A 19 -53.87 0.43 19.20
CA LEU A 19 -54.24 0.63 17.78
C LEU A 19 -55.20 1.81 17.57
N GLN A 20 -56.02 2.15 18.55
CA GLN A 20 -56.94 3.28 18.49
C GLN A 20 -56.19 4.62 18.68
N SER A 21 -55.23 4.65 19.59
CA SER A 21 -54.35 5.80 19.89
C SER A 21 -53.39 6.13 18.74
N SER A 22 -52.87 5.11 18.06
CA SER A 22 -51.94 5.30 16.94
C SER A 22 -52.61 5.83 15.66
N LYS A 23 -53.90 5.56 15.44
CA LYS A 23 -54.65 6.11 14.29
C LYS A 23 -54.77 7.65 14.32
N GLU A 24 -54.75 8.28 15.49
CA GLU A 24 -54.86 9.73 15.63
C GLU A 24 -53.53 10.46 15.37
N HIS A 25 -52.40 9.76 15.42
CA HIS A 25 -51.06 10.34 15.22
C HIS A 25 -50.53 10.26 13.78
N PHE A 26 -51.12 9.40 12.93
CA PHE A 26 -50.66 9.15 11.54
C PHE A 26 -51.18 10.16 10.49
N GLY A 27 -51.75 11.29 10.92
CA GLY A 27 -52.30 12.31 10.02
C GLY A 27 -51.30 13.26 9.35
N LYS A 28 -49.98 13.10 9.53
CA LYS A 28 -49.01 14.08 9.02
C LYS A 28 -47.77 13.44 8.42
N GLY A 29 -47.85 13.16 7.12
CA GLY A 29 -46.69 13.05 6.25
C GLY A 29 -46.51 11.71 5.55
N ASN A 30 -47.35 11.41 4.55
CA ASN A 30 -47.04 10.40 3.55
C ASN A 30 -47.20 11.00 2.16
N THR A 31 -46.29 10.65 1.26
CA THR A 31 -46.32 11.07 -0.14
C THR A 31 -47.32 10.21 -0.92
N THR A 32 -47.85 10.72 -2.04
CA THR A 32 -48.79 10.00 -2.91
C THR A 32 -48.27 8.64 -3.38
N LYS A 33 -46.95 8.43 -3.39
CA LYS A 33 -46.29 7.18 -3.75
C LYS A 33 -46.47 6.08 -2.69
N ASP A 34 -46.53 6.45 -1.41
CA ASP A 34 -46.70 5.50 -0.30
C ASP A 34 -48.14 4.94 -0.25
N LEU A 35 -49.12 5.71 -0.73
CA LEU A 35 -50.52 5.31 -0.88
C LEU A 35 -50.74 4.43 -2.13
N GLU A 36 -50.04 4.69 -3.23
CA GLU A 36 -50.07 3.83 -4.43
C GLU A 36 -49.38 2.48 -4.18
N ASP A 37 -48.28 2.46 -3.43
CA ASP A 37 -47.65 1.21 -2.98
C ASP A 37 -48.55 0.44 -1.98
N PHE A 38 -49.35 1.14 -1.17
CA PHE A 38 -50.33 0.55 -0.25
C PHE A 38 -51.51 -0.12 -0.98
N GLU A 39 -52.10 0.54 -1.98
CA GLU A 39 -53.19 -0.04 -2.78
C GLU A 39 -52.71 -1.17 -3.70
N ARG A 40 -51.43 -1.15 -4.14
CA ARG A 40 -50.84 -2.20 -4.98
C ARG A 40 -50.57 -3.49 -4.22
N VAL A 41 -50.16 -3.42 -2.95
CA VAL A 41 -49.96 -4.59 -2.08
C VAL A 41 -51.29 -5.25 -1.69
N LEU A 42 -52.39 -4.48 -1.61
CA LEU A 42 -53.70 -4.96 -1.17
C LEU A 42 -54.44 -5.84 -2.20
N LYS A 43 -53.98 -5.90 -3.46
CA LYS A 43 -54.74 -6.55 -4.54
C LYS A 43 -54.48 -8.05 -4.70
N PHE A 44 -53.55 -8.67 -3.98
CA PHE A 44 -53.24 -10.09 -4.20
C PHE A 44 -52.96 -10.88 -2.92
N MET A 45 -53.53 -12.08 -2.89
CA MET A 45 -53.62 -13.02 -1.76
C MET A 45 -52.23 -13.49 -1.29
N LEU A 46 -51.60 -12.71 -0.41
CA LEU A 46 -50.68 -13.28 0.57
C LEU A 46 -51.55 -14.11 1.52
N LYS A 47 -51.32 -15.43 1.56
CA LYS A 47 -52.05 -16.31 2.50
C LYS A 47 -51.83 -15.90 3.96
N ASP A 48 -50.67 -15.33 4.24
CA ASP A 48 -50.27 -14.89 5.57
C ASP A 48 -50.06 -13.37 5.54
N GLU A 49 -50.80 -12.60 6.34
CA GLU A 49 -50.58 -11.16 6.50
C GLU A 49 -49.27 -10.87 7.30
N PHE A 50 -48.88 -11.84 8.13
CA PHE A 50 -47.73 -11.78 9.03
C PHE A 50 -46.79 -12.96 8.81
N ILE A 51 -45.49 -12.74 9.00
CA ILE A 51 -44.46 -13.76 8.89
C ILE A 51 -43.51 -13.73 10.08
N GLU A 52 -43.09 -14.92 10.52
CA GLU A 52 -42.12 -15.08 11.59
C GLU A 52 -40.70 -14.81 11.07
N ILE A 53 -40.00 -13.88 11.70
CA ILE A 53 -38.61 -13.55 11.36
C ILE A 53 -37.68 -13.72 12.57
N ASN A 54 -36.42 -14.09 12.32
CA ASN A 54 -35.38 -14.08 13.34
C ASN A 54 -34.83 -12.65 13.50
N LEU A 55 -34.70 -12.21 14.76
CA LEU A 55 -34.07 -10.95 15.10
C LEU A 55 -32.55 -11.10 15.21
N TRP A 56 -31.83 -10.23 14.50
CA TRP A 56 -30.37 -10.07 14.58
C TRP A 56 -30.08 -8.63 14.98
N SER A 57 -28.89 -8.34 15.54
CA SER A 57 -28.54 -7.02 16.05
C SER A 57 -28.80 -5.86 15.08
N LYS A 58 -28.63 -6.06 13.77
CA LYS A 58 -28.89 -5.05 12.73
C LYS A 58 -30.37 -4.84 12.40
N VAL A 59 -31.21 -5.82 12.71
CA VAL A 59 -32.62 -5.89 12.31
C VAL A 59 -33.54 -5.41 13.45
N ILE A 60 -33.12 -5.56 14.70
CA ILE A 60 -33.85 -5.14 15.91
C ILE A 60 -34.28 -3.66 15.81
N LYS A 61 -33.33 -2.76 15.57
CA LYS A 61 -33.58 -1.31 15.50
C LYS A 61 -34.68 -0.95 14.48
N ARG A 62 -34.68 -1.59 13.30
CA ARG A 62 -35.67 -1.30 12.25
C ARG A 62 -37.09 -1.57 12.73
N TYR A 63 -37.32 -2.73 13.34
CA TYR A 63 -38.67 -3.11 13.76
C TYR A 63 -39.10 -2.38 15.03
N GLU A 64 -38.15 -2.00 15.89
CA GLU A 64 -38.38 -1.04 16.99
C GLU A 64 -38.85 0.32 16.48
N ASP A 65 -38.15 0.89 15.49
CA ASP A 65 -38.50 2.17 14.87
C ASP A 65 -39.88 2.11 14.17
N MET A 66 -40.31 0.92 13.75
CA MET A 66 -41.64 0.65 13.15
C MET A 66 -42.73 0.33 14.19
N GLY A 67 -42.39 0.28 15.49
CA GLY A 67 -43.35 0.06 16.57
C GLY A 67 -43.67 -1.41 16.88
N TYR A 68 -42.88 -2.38 16.39
CA TYR A 68 -43.07 -3.78 16.74
C TYR A 68 -42.58 -4.08 18.16
N PRO A 69 -43.34 -4.83 18.97
CA PRO A 69 -42.90 -5.22 20.31
C PRO A 69 -41.74 -6.22 20.21
N ILE A 70 -40.58 -5.87 20.76
CA ILE A 70 -39.39 -6.73 20.79
C ILE A 70 -39.19 -7.26 22.23
N PRO A 71 -39.29 -8.58 22.46
CA PRO A 71 -39.11 -9.15 23.79
C PRO A 71 -37.63 -9.03 24.23
N ARG A 72 -37.44 -8.54 25.45
CA ARG A 72 -36.13 -8.30 26.07
C ARG A 72 -36.11 -8.93 27.45
N GLU A 73 -35.02 -9.62 27.77
CA GLU A 73 -34.82 -10.27 29.06
C GLU A 73 -33.51 -9.77 29.70
N PRO A 74 -33.47 -9.61 31.03
CA PRO A 74 -32.27 -9.19 31.73
C PRO A 74 -31.19 -10.27 31.61
N ASN A 75 -29.98 -9.89 31.22
CA ASN A 75 -28.81 -10.75 31.26
C ASN A 75 -28.35 -10.99 32.72
N ARG A 76 -27.26 -11.75 32.90
CA ARG A 76 -26.66 -12.00 34.23
C ARG A 76 -26.25 -10.73 34.99
N ASP A 77 -26.07 -9.62 34.28
CA ASP A 77 -25.68 -8.30 34.81
C ASP A 77 -26.89 -7.35 34.95
N GLY A 78 -28.13 -7.85 34.76
CA GLY A 78 -29.36 -7.06 34.84
C GLY A 78 -29.67 -6.19 33.61
N ILE A 79 -28.89 -6.30 32.53
CA ILE A 79 -29.07 -5.52 31.30
C ILE A 79 -30.12 -6.18 30.41
N LEU A 80 -31.16 -5.43 30.01
CA LEU A 80 -32.20 -5.91 29.09
C LEU A 80 -31.63 -6.15 27.69
N THR A 81 -31.56 -7.42 27.30
CA THR A 81 -31.02 -7.85 25.99
C THR A 81 -32.01 -8.75 25.25
N VAL A 82 -31.89 -8.78 23.92
CA VAL A 82 -32.65 -9.71 23.07
C VAL A 82 -31.84 -11.00 22.93
N HIS A 83 -32.42 -12.13 23.32
CA HIS A 83 -31.75 -13.43 23.21
C HIS A 83 -31.47 -13.83 21.75
N ARG A 84 -30.39 -14.56 21.52
CA ARG A 84 -30.07 -15.08 20.18
C ARG A 84 -31.14 -16.10 19.76
N GLY A 85 -31.74 -15.89 18.59
CA GLY A 85 -32.81 -16.75 18.08
C GLY A 85 -34.22 -16.29 18.45
N THR A 86 -34.37 -15.14 19.12
CA THR A 86 -35.68 -14.51 19.30
C THR A 86 -36.35 -14.26 17.96
N LYS A 87 -37.66 -14.54 17.91
CA LYS A 87 -38.49 -14.37 16.72
C LYS A 87 -39.66 -13.44 17.01
N ILE A 88 -40.06 -12.69 15.99
CA ILE A 88 -41.24 -11.82 16.04
C ILE A 88 -42.10 -12.04 14.80
N LEU A 89 -43.39 -11.75 14.92
CA LEU A 89 -44.33 -11.70 13.80
C LEU A 89 -44.31 -10.28 13.22
N VAL A 90 -43.98 -10.18 11.94
CA VAL A 90 -43.95 -8.89 11.21
C VAL A 90 -44.85 -8.95 10.00
N LYS A 91 -45.45 -7.82 9.63
CA LYS A 91 -46.22 -7.73 8.38
C LYS A 91 -45.31 -7.95 7.18
N ILE A 92 -45.82 -8.63 6.15
CA ILE A 92 -45.03 -8.89 4.93
C ILE A 92 -44.63 -7.58 4.24
N CYS A 93 -45.48 -6.56 4.25
CA CYS A 93 -45.20 -5.25 3.65
C CYS A 93 -44.04 -4.50 4.32
N ASP A 94 -43.76 -4.77 5.60
CA ASP A 94 -42.67 -4.11 6.34
C ASP A 94 -41.31 -4.80 6.14
N LEU A 95 -41.30 -5.95 5.45
CA LEU A 95 -40.07 -6.65 5.09
C LEU A 95 -39.21 -5.77 4.17
N PRO A 96 -37.89 -5.73 4.40
CA PRO A 96 -36.96 -5.08 3.48
C PRO A 96 -37.03 -5.69 2.07
N THR A 97 -36.94 -4.86 1.03
CA THR A 97 -36.97 -5.30 -0.39
C THR A 97 -35.91 -6.35 -0.74
N GLY A 98 -34.79 -6.38 -0.02
CA GLY A 98 -33.73 -7.39 -0.17
C GLY A 98 -33.90 -8.66 0.69
N SER A 99 -35.02 -8.84 1.39
CA SER A 99 -35.20 -9.92 2.36
C SER A 99 -35.22 -11.32 1.73
N ASP A 100 -34.50 -12.26 2.35
CA ASP A 100 -34.46 -13.67 1.97
C ASP A 100 -35.55 -14.53 2.64
N VAL A 101 -36.39 -13.90 3.47
CA VAL A 101 -37.54 -14.54 4.11
C VAL A 101 -38.47 -15.12 3.04
N LYS A 102 -38.88 -16.37 3.19
CA LYS A 102 -39.74 -17.07 2.22
C LYS A 102 -41.20 -16.80 2.52
N ILE A 103 -41.90 -16.19 1.58
CA ILE A 103 -43.35 -15.98 1.60
C ILE A 103 -44.06 -17.10 0.82
N GLU A 104 -45.30 -17.41 1.17
CA GLU A 104 -46.18 -18.31 0.42
C GLU A 104 -47.10 -17.50 -0.50
N LEU A 105 -47.07 -17.82 -1.78
CA LEU A 105 -47.86 -17.20 -2.84
C LEU A 105 -48.70 -18.25 -3.56
N GLU A 106 -49.79 -17.82 -4.19
CA GLU A 106 -50.51 -18.63 -5.16
C GLU A 106 -49.99 -18.35 -6.58
N CYS A 107 -49.84 -19.40 -7.39
CA CYS A 107 -49.41 -19.25 -8.79
C CYS A 107 -50.60 -18.92 -9.69
N ASP A 108 -50.57 -17.80 -10.41
CA ASP A 108 -51.67 -17.36 -11.29
C ASP A 108 -51.96 -18.30 -12.47
N TYR A 109 -51.04 -19.19 -12.80
CA TYR A 109 -51.15 -20.11 -13.94
C TYR A 109 -51.67 -21.50 -13.59
N CYS A 110 -51.51 -21.93 -12.34
CA CYS A 110 -51.90 -23.28 -11.91
C CYS A 110 -52.62 -23.32 -10.57
N HIS A 111 -52.78 -22.16 -9.90
CA HIS A 111 -53.47 -22.00 -8.63
C HIS A 111 -52.94 -22.89 -7.51
N GLN A 112 -51.68 -23.30 -7.61
CA GLN A 112 -51.01 -24.10 -6.58
C GLN A 112 -50.15 -23.19 -5.71
N PRO A 113 -50.19 -23.36 -4.37
CA PRO A 113 -49.35 -22.60 -3.47
C PRO A 113 -47.87 -22.94 -3.67
N TYR A 114 -47.00 -21.94 -3.56
CA TYR A 114 -45.56 -22.11 -3.66
C TYR A 114 -44.82 -21.08 -2.80
N LYS A 115 -43.60 -21.42 -2.39
CA LYS A 115 -42.76 -20.55 -1.56
C LYS A 115 -41.68 -19.86 -2.38
N THR A 116 -41.50 -18.55 -2.19
CA THR A 116 -40.45 -17.77 -2.84
C THR A 116 -39.84 -16.76 -1.85
N PRO A 117 -38.54 -16.41 -1.94
CA PRO A 117 -37.97 -15.31 -1.18
C PRO A 117 -38.66 -13.97 -1.49
N TYR A 118 -38.93 -13.15 -0.47
CA TYR A 118 -39.56 -11.84 -0.61
C TYR A 118 -38.84 -10.93 -1.61
N LYS A 119 -37.50 -10.95 -1.62
CA LYS A 119 -36.71 -10.19 -2.60
C LYS A 119 -37.03 -10.52 -4.06
N LYS A 120 -37.39 -11.77 -4.36
CA LYS A 120 -37.78 -12.16 -5.72
C LYS A 120 -39.16 -11.65 -6.06
N TYR A 121 -40.09 -11.73 -5.10
CA TYR A 121 -41.42 -11.16 -5.25
C TYR A 121 -41.32 -9.66 -5.55
N PHE A 122 -40.59 -8.90 -4.73
CA PHE A 122 -40.39 -7.47 -4.94
C PHE A 122 -39.81 -7.15 -6.33
N ILE A 123 -38.73 -7.82 -6.75
CA ILE A 123 -38.12 -7.61 -8.09
C ILE A 123 -39.10 -7.95 -9.23
N HIS A 124 -39.95 -8.97 -9.05
CA HIS A 124 -40.93 -9.35 -10.07
C HIS A 124 -42.11 -8.39 -10.19
N HIS A 125 -42.37 -7.61 -9.13
CA HIS A 125 -43.48 -6.67 -9.01
C HIS A 125 -43.04 -5.20 -9.05
N ASP A 126 -41.73 -4.95 -9.16
CA ASP A 126 -41.16 -3.63 -9.40
C ASP A 126 -41.13 -3.37 -10.92
N ASN A 127 -42.12 -2.59 -11.39
CA ASN A 127 -42.33 -2.25 -12.80
C ASN A 127 -42.43 -3.47 -13.75
N PRO A 128 -43.41 -4.38 -13.54
CA PRO A 128 -43.53 -5.62 -14.29
C PRO A 128 -44.01 -5.39 -15.73
N ILE A 129 -43.47 -6.18 -16.66
CA ILE A 129 -44.05 -6.33 -18.01
C ILE A 129 -45.28 -7.24 -17.96
N VAL A 130 -45.22 -8.29 -17.15
CA VAL A 130 -46.32 -9.21 -16.85
C VAL A 130 -46.41 -9.30 -15.34
N ASP A 131 -47.45 -8.69 -14.81
CA ASP A 131 -47.75 -8.62 -13.38
C ASP A 131 -48.52 -9.86 -12.92
N LEU A 132 -47.86 -11.02 -13.04
CA LEU A 132 -48.40 -12.33 -12.65
C LEU A 132 -47.33 -13.16 -11.96
N ASP A 133 -47.69 -13.87 -10.90
CA ASP A 133 -46.83 -14.78 -10.15
C ASP A 133 -46.86 -16.20 -10.72
N ALA A 134 -45.67 -16.77 -10.91
CA ALA A 134 -45.51 -18.10 -11.50
C ALA A 134 -44.62 -18.98 -10.64
N CYS A 135 -45.16 -20.15 -10.26
CA CYS A 135 -44.35 -21.19 -9.65
C CYS A 135 -43.27 -21.68 -10.63
N LYS A 136 -42.26 -22.40 -10.12
CA LYS A 136 -41.16 -22.93 -10.94
C LYS A 136 -41.66 -23.73 -12.16
N LYS A 137 -42.73 -24.50 -12.01
CA LYS A 137 -43.33 -25.30 -13.09
C LYS A 137 -44.01 -24.43 -14.15
N CYS A 138 -44.56 -23.28 -13.78
CA CYS A 138 -45.27 -22.37 -14.69
C CYS A 138 -44.41 -21.21 -15.19
N SER A 139 -43.14 -21.12 -14.77
CA SER A 139 -42.21 -20.06 -15.19
C SER A 139 -42.08 -19.92 -16.72
N TYR A 140 -42.16 -21.03 -17.46
CA TYR A 140 -42.14 -21.00 -18.93
C TYR A 140 -43.38 -20.33 -19.53
N LYS A 141 -44.55 -20.44 -18.90
CA LYS A 141 -45.79 -19.78 -19.34
C LYS A 141 -45.69 -18.27 -19.16
N LYS A 142 -45.24 -17.82 -17.98
CA LYS A 142 -44.94 -16.40 -17.72
C LYS A 142 -43.92 -15.84 -18.71
N GLN A 143 -42.88 -16.60 -19.03
CA GLN A 143 -41.89 -16.19 -20.03
C GLN A 143 -42.53 -16.03 -21.42
N SER A 144 -43.41 -16.94 -21.83
CA SER A 144 -44.15 -16.86 -23.08
C SER A 144 -44.99 -15.58 -23.15
N ASP A 145 -45.70 -15.22 -22.08
CA ASP A 145 -46.52 -14.00 -22.03
C ASP A 145 -45.66 -12.74 -22.11
N VAL A 146 -44.50 -12.71 -21.44
CA VAL A 146 -43.54 -11.60 -21.55
C VAL A 146 -43.04 -11.44 -22.98
N ILE A 147 -42.74 -12.53 -23.68
CA ILE A 147 -42.27 -12.50 -25.08
C ILE A 147 -43.38 -12.01 -26.01
N LYS A 148 -44.61 -12.48 -25.79
CA LYS A 148 -45.78 -12.07 -26.56
C LYS A 148 -46.07 -10.58 -26.40
N LEU A 149 -46.00 -10.03 -25.18
CA LEU A 149 -46.19 -8.60 -24.95
C LEU A 149 -45.05 -7.73 -25.50
N LYS A 150 -43.79 -8.15 -25.32
CA LYS A 150 -42.63 -7.36 -25.77
C LYS A 150 -42.40 -7.37 -27.27
N TYR A 151 -42.64 -8.51 -27.90
CA TYR A 151 -42.17 -8.76 -29.27
C TYR A 151 -43.28 -9.25 -30.20
N GLY A 152 -44.51 -9.41 -29.72
CA GLY A 152 -45.66 -9.84 -30.54
C GLY A 152 -45.58 -11.30 -31.02
N VAL A 153 -44.63 -12.10 -30.50
CA VAL A 153 -44.39 -13.47 -30.94
C VAL A 153 -44.55 -14.46 -29.79
N ASN A 154 -44.86 -15.72 -30.09
CA ASN A 154 -45.08 -16.75 -29.07
C ASN A 154 -43.79 -17.50 -28.69
N ASN A 155 -42.73 -17.34 -29.48
CA ASN A 155 -41.46 -18.01 -29.26
C ASN A 155 -40.28 -17.07 -29.57
N VAL A 156 -39.22 -17.19 -28.79
CA VAL A 156 -37.92 -16.52 -28.99
C VAL A 156 -37.38 -16.74 -30.40
N ALA A 157 -37.61 -17.91 -31.00
CA ALA A 157 -37.17 -18.22 -32.35
C ALA A 157 -37.81 -17.32 -33.43
N GLN A 158 -39.02 -16.81 -33.16
CA GLN A 158 -39.80 -16.00 -34.10
C GLN A 158 -39.49 -14.50 -33.99
N ILE A 159 -38.60 -14.08 -33.08
CA ILE A 159 -38.21 -12.68 -32.92
C ILE A 159 -37.53 -12.19 -34.22
N PRO A 160 -37.93 -11.01 -34.77
CA PRO A 160 -37.36 -10.46 -36.00
C PRO A 160 -35.83 -10.35 -35.97
N GLU A 161 -35.19 -10.56 -37.13
CA GLU A 161 -33.74 -10.38 -37.29
C GLU A 161 -33.37 -8.91 -37.14
N GLY A 162 -32.48 -8.60 -36.17
CA GLY A 162 -32.07 -7.23 -35.83
C GLY A 162 -32.18 -6.89 -34.34
N ILE A 163 -33.03 -7.62 -33.59
CA ILE A 163 -33.05 -7.55 -32.12
C ILE A 163 -32.04 -8.58 -31.58
N ASP A 164 -31.15 -8.15 -30.68
CA ASP A 164 -30.08 -8.99 -30.13
C ASP A 164 -30.64 -10.21 -29.36
N LYS A 165 -30.79 -11.34 -30.06
CA LYS A 165 -31.26 -12.63 -29.54
C LYS A 165 -30.36 -13.16 -28.40
N ARG A 166 -29.17 -12.57 -28.18
CA ARG A 166 -28.19 -12.94 -27.16
C ARG A 166 -28.58 -12.60 -25.72
N ARG A 167 -29.58 -11.73 -25.48
CA ARG A 167 -30.08 -11.47 -24.11
C ARG A 167 -31.03 -12.55 -23.57
N VAL A 168 -31.49 -13.49 -24.41
CA VAL A 168 -32.52 -14.48 -24.05
C VAL A 168 -31.97 -15.91 -23.89
N SER A 169 -30.80 -16.19 -24.46
CA SER A 169 -30.14 -17.50 -24.38
C SER A 169 -28.80 -17.34 -23.67
N LYS A 170 -28.54 -18.16 -22.64
CA LYS A 170 -27.22 -18.24 -21.98
C LYS A 170 -26.15 -18.36 -23.07
N ARG A 171 -25.26 -17.38 -23.18
CA ARG A 171 -24.19 -17.26 -24.19
C ARG A 171 -23.62 -18.64 -24.57
N LYS A 172 -23.89 -19.11 -25.78
CA LYS A 172 -23.08 -20.16 -26.41
C LYS A 172 -21.95 -19.46 -27.14
N TYR A 173 -20.73 -19.57 -26.63
CA TYR A 173 -19.53 -19.13 -27.33
C TYR A 173 -19.19 -20.19 -28.39
N ASN A 174 -18.89 -19.76 -29.61
CA ASN A 174 -18.34 -20.63 -30.65
C ASN A 174 -16.82 -20.42 -30.73
N ILE A 175 -16.06 -21.45 -31.08
CA ILE A 175 -14.59 -21.36 -31.11
C ILE A 175 -14.07 -20.46 -32.23
N SER A 176 -14.83 -20.30 -33.31
CA SER A 176 -14.46 -19.43 -34.43
C SER A 176 -14.42 -17.95 -34.04
N ASP A 177 -15.36 -17.50 -33.22
CA ASP A 177 -15.43 -16.13 -32.72
C ASP A 177 -14.32 -15.89 -31.69
N ILE A 178 -14.06 -16.88 -30.83
CA ILE A 178 -12.94 -16.85 -29.87
C ILE A 178 -11.60 -16.73 -30.61
N ALA A 179 -11.40 -17.49 -31.69
CA ALA A 179 -10.18 -17.43 -32.48
C ALA A 179 -9.95 -16.03 -33.07
N LYS A 180 -11.02 -15.39 -33.60
CA LYS A 180 -10.96 -14.00 -34.10
C LYS A 180 -10.64 -13.00 -33.00
N GLU A 181 -11.29 -13.11 -31.83
CA GLU A 181 -10.99 -12.25 -30.68
C GLU A 181 -9.52 -12.37 -30.24
N PHE A 182 -8.93 -13.56 -30.32
CA PHE A 182 -7.51 -13.75 -30.04
C PHE A 182 -6.63 -13.12 -31.12
N GLU A 183 -6.97 -13.27 -32.41
CA GLU A 183 -6.21 -12.71 -33.53
C GLU A 183 -6.19 -11.17 -33.51
N GLU A 184 -7.31 -10.52 -33.19
CA GLU A 184 -7.40 -9.05 -33.06
C GLU A 184 -6.41 -8.49 -32.01
N GLU A 185 -6.14 -9.26 -30.96
CA GLU A 185 -5.20 -8.91 -29.90
C GLU A 185 -3.77 -9.43 -30.16
N GLY A 186 -3.51 -9.94 -31.38
CA GLY A 186 -2.21 -10.47 -31.78
C GLY A 186 -1.86 -11.80 -31.11
N LEU A 187 -2.85 -12.63 -30.80
CA LEU A 187 -2.70 -13.97 -30.24
C LEU A 187 -3.18 -15.02 -31.24
N GLN A 188 -2.42 -16.10 -31.39
CA GLN A 188 -2.80 -17.24 -32.21
C GLN A 188 -3.36 -18.35 -31.32
N LEU A 189 -4.65 -18.65 -31.46
CA LEU A 189 -5.30 -19.74 -30.73
C LEU A 189 -4.87 -21.10 -31.30
N LEU A 190 -4.46 -22.03 -30.43
CA LEU A 190 -4.07 -23.40 -30.78
C LEU A 190 -5.17 -24.43 -30.44
N SER A 191 -6.01 -24.13 -29.44
CA SER A 191 -7.13 -25.00 -29.10
C SER A 191 -8.11 -25.10 -30.26
N THR A 192 -8.47 -26.32 -30.63
CA THR A 192 -9.41 -26.62 -31.73
C THR A 192 -10.85 -26.79 -31.25
N GLU A 193 -11.07 -26.98 -29.94
CA GLU A 193 -12.39 -27.14 -29.33
C GLU A 193 -12.57 -26.24 -28.10
N PHE A 194 -13.80 -25.72 -27.93
CA PHE A 194 -14.19 -24.92 -26.76
C PHE A 194 -15.20 -25.70 -25.92
N ILE A 195 -14.73 -26.23 -24.78
CA ILE A 195 -15.56 -27.05 -23.88
C ILE A 195 -16.42 -26.17 -22.98
N SER A 196 -15.81 -25.18 -22.31
CA SER A 196 -16.52 -24.28 -21.39
C SER A 196 -15.72 -23.00 -21.11
N VAL A 197 -16.40 -22.00 -20.53
CA VAL A 197 -15.80 -20.70 -20.15
C VAL A 197 -14.72 -20.79 -19.08
N ASP A 198 -14.72 -21.88 -18.32
CA ASP A 198 -13.78 -22.14 -17.23
C ASP A 198 -12.66 -23.11 -17.66
N HIS A 199 -12.68 -23.59 -18.91
CA HIS A 199 -11.63 -24.44 -19.47
C HIS A 199 -10.46 -23.61 -20.00
N TYR A 200 -9.26 -24.19 -19.96
CA TYR A 200 -8.05 -23.54 -20.49
C TYR A 200 -8.01 -23.62 -22.02
N LEU A 201 -7.68 -22.49 -22.63
CA LEU A 201 -7.35 -22.35 -24.03
C LEU A 201 -5.85 -22.16 -24.19
N GLU A 202 -5.28 -22.87 -25.14
CA GLU A 202 -3.86 -22.79 -25.50
C GLU A 202 -3.69 -21.80 -26.65
N PHE A 203 -2.73 -20.89 -26.53
CA PHE A 203 -2.45 -19.86 -27.53
C PHE A 203 -0.98 -19.47 -27.53
N VAL A 204 -0.53 -18.84 -28.61
CA VAL A 204 0.81 -18.26 -28.75
C VAL A 204 0.69 -16.76 -28.97
N CYS A 205 1.52 -15.97 -28.30
CA CYS A 205 1.57 -14.53 -28.51
C CYS A 205 2.52 -14.18 -29.64
N THR A 206 2.07 -13.40 -30.62
CA THR A 206 2.90 -12.97 -31.77
C THR A 206 4.08 -12.08 -31.36
N LYS A 207 3.95 -11.32 -30.26
CA LYS A 207 5.03 -10.48 -29.71
C LYS A 207 6.06 -11.27 -28.89
N HIS A 208 5.62 -12.37 -28.26
CA HIS A 208 6.42 -13.16 -27.33
C HIS A 208 6.53 -14.62 -27.77
N ILE A 209 6.85 -14.85 -29.05
CA ILE A 209 6.96 -16.19 -29.65
C ILE A 209 7.94 -17.07 -28.87
N ALA A 210 9.06 -16.49 -28.42
CA ALA A 210 10.09 -17.19 -27.65
C ALA A 210 9.60 -17.75 -26.30
N ARG A 211 8.45 -17.28 -25.77
CA ARG A 211 7.86 -17.78 -24.53
C ARG A 211 7.03 -19.05 -24.73
N GLY A 212 6.82 -19.47 -25.98
CA GLY A 212 6.10 -20.69 -26.32
C GLY A 212 4.60 -20.63 -26.04
N ILE A 213 4.02 -21.81 -25.85
CA ILE A 213 2.58 -22.01 -25.67
C ILE A 213 2.13 -21.52 -24.29
N GLN A 214 1.11 -20.67 -24.27
CA GLN A 214 0.51 -20.12 -23.07
C GLN A 214 -0.92 -20.61 -22.89
N LYS A 215 -1.42 -20.59 -21.65
CA LYS A 215 -2.76 -21.05 -21.29
C LYS A 215 -3.55 -19.93 -20.63
N VAL A 216 -4.81 -19.75 -21.01
CA VAL A 216 -5.71 -18.78 -20.39
C VAL A 216 -7.13 -19.33 -20.33
N VAL A 217 -7.88 -18.94 -19.30
CA VAL A 217 -9.32 -19.21 -19.21
C VAL A 217 -10.07 -18.10 -19.94
N TYR A 218 -11.01 -18.46 -20.82
CA TYR A 218 -11.70 -17.49 -21.67
C TYR A 218 -12.42 -16.38 -20.89
N LYS A 219 -13.05 -16.73 -19.76
CA LYS A 219 -13.68 -15.76 -18.86
C LYS A 219 -12.69 -14.71 -18.32
N SER A 220 -11.45 -15.12 -18.04
CA SER A 220 -10.40 -14.22 -17.56
C SER A 220 -9.92 -13.33 -18.70
N PHE A 221 -9.69 -13.90 -19.89
CA PHE A 221 -9.30 -13.16 -21.09
C PHE A 221 -10.28 -12.01 -21.40
N GLN A 222 -11.59 -12.27 -21.36
CA GLN A 222 -12.61 -11.23 -21.61
C GLN A 222 -12.64 -10.10 -20.56
N ARG A 223 -12.19 -10.38 -19.32
CA ARG A 223 -12.19 -9.40 -18.22
C ARG A 223 -10.85 -8.67 -18.08
N SER A 224 -9.80 -9.16 -18.73
CA SER A 224 -8.48 -8.56 -18.69
C SER A 224 -8.46 -7.23 -19.43
N VAL A 225 -8.01 -6.17 -18.75
CA VAL A 225 -7.93 -4.81 -19.30
C VAL A 225 -6.99 -4.76 -20.52
N SER A 226 -5.88 -5.49 -20.47
CA SER A 226 -4.85 -5.47 -21.51
C SER A 226 -5.03 -6.55 -22.59
N LYS A 227 -6.11 -7.36 -22.52
CA LYS A 227 -6.50 -8.46 -23.45
C LYS A 227 -5.35 -9.20 -24.16
N GLY A 228 -4.22 -9.37 -23.49
CA GLY A 228 -3.00 -9.87 -24.09
C GLY A 228 -2.41 -11.02 -23.30
N CYS A 229 -1.25 -11.50 -23.75
CA CYS A 229 -0.50 -12.46 -22.95
C CYS A 229 0.03 -11.79 -21.67
N LYS A 230 0.34 -12.59 -20.64
CA LYS A 230 0.80 -12.06 -19.34
C LYS A 230 2.03 -11.16 -19.45
N TYR A 231 2.91 -11.43 -20.43
CA TYR A 231 4.12 -10.64 -20.67
C TYR A 231 3.80 -9.28 -21.29
N CYS A 232 2.86 -9.20 -22.25
CA CYS A 232 2.35 -7.92 -22.75
C CYS A 232 1.73 -7.09 -21.62
N GLY A 233 1.02 -7.74 -20.70
CA GLY A 233 0.50 -7.10 -19.50
C GLY A 233 1.61 -6.48 -18.64
N TRP A 234 2.66 -7.25 -18.34
CA TRP A 234 3.81 -6.75 -17.56
C TRP A 234 4.54 -5.60 -18.26
N GLU A 235 4.71 -5.65 -19.58
CA GLU A 235 5.33 -4.57 -20.34
C GLU A 235 4.51 -3.28 -20.30
N GLN A 236 3.18 -3.37 -20.46
CA GLN A 236 2.29 -2.21 -20.37
C GLN A 236 2.34 -1.59 -18.97
N THR A 237 2.22 -2.40 -17.93
CA THR A 237 2.30 -1.93 -16.54
C THR A 237 3.68 -1.35 -16.23
N GLY A 238 4.76 -2.01 -16.67
CA GLY A 238 6.13 -1.54 -16.49
C GLY A 238 6.39 -0.20 -17.18
N ASN A 239 5.87 -0.01 -18.40
CA ASN A 239 5.98 1.27 -19.11
C ASN A 239 5.16 2.38 -18.43
N ALA A 240 3.95 2.06 -17.93
CA ALA A 240 3.10 3.04 -17.24
C ALA A 240 3.68 3.50 -15.89
N LEU A 241 4.39 2.61 -15.19
CA LEU A 241 5.04 2.90 -13.90
C LEU A 241 6.49 3.38 -14.04
N ARG A 242 7.03 3.42 -15.27
CA ARG A 242 8.44 3.81 -15.50
C ARG A 242 8.60 5.31 -15.24
N HIS A 243 9.48 5.65 -14.31
CA HIS A 243 9.88 7.03 -14.07
C HIS A 243 10.67 7.60 -15.26
N SER A 244 10.51 8.89 -15.54
CA SER A 244 11.35 9.57 -16.52
C SER A 244 12.81 9.65 -16.03
N LEU A 245 13.76 9.69 -16.96
CA LEU A 245 15.17 9.87 -16.62
C LEU A 245 15.40 11.17 -15.82
N GLU A 246 14.65 12.23 -16.12
CA GLU A 246 14.68 13.50 -15.40
C GLU A 246 14.24 13.35 -13.94
N HIS A 247 13.16 12.60 -13.69
CA HIS A 247 12.71 12.31 -12.33
C HIS A 247 13.76 11.51 -11.55
N VAL A 248 14.33 10.48 -12.18
CA VAL A 248 15.41 9.68 -11.59
C VAL A 248 16.58 10.58 -11.20
N ARG A 249 17.03 11.46 -12.11
CA ARG A 249 18.12 12.42 -11.86
C ARG A 249 17.83 13.32 -10.67
N SER A 250 16.63 13.89 -10.60
CA SER A 250 16.19 14.75 -9.48
C SER A 250 16.24 14.01 -8.13
N CYS A 251 15.79 12.75 -8.07
CA CYS A 251 15.87 11.93 -6.85
C CYS A 251 17.32 11.68 -6.40
N PHE A 252 18.26 11.45 -7.32
CA PHE A 252 19.69 11.32 -6.97
C PHE A 252 20.25 12.64 -6.43
N GLU A 253 19.99 13.75 -7.12
CA GLU A 253 20.50 15.07 -6.75
C GLU A 253 19.96 15.56 -5.40
N GLY A 254 18.67 15.35 -5.13
CA GLY A 254 18.03 15.69 -3.85
C GLY A 254 18.58 14.91 -2.65
N ASN A 255 19.16 13.73 -2.88
CA ASN A 255 19.81 12.91 -1.85
C ASN A 255 21.34 13.09 -1.80
N GLY A 256 21.89 14.11 -2.49
CA GLY A 256 23.31 14.41 -2.45
C GLY A 256 24.19 13.53 -3.36
N TYR A 257 23.61 12.96 -4.42
CA TYR A 257 24.31 12.17 -5.42
C TYR A 257 24.28 12.83 -6.80
N GLU A 258 25.30 12.60 -7.61
CA GLU A 258 25.37 13.01 -9.02
C GLU A 258 25.14 11.78 -9.90
N LEU A 259 24.09 11.79 -10.73
CA LEU A 259 23.79 10.70 -11.67
C LEU A 259 24.67 10.83 -12.93
N LEU A 260 25.47 9.80 -13.21
CA LEU A 260 26.37 9.75 -14.37
C LEU A 260 25.75 9.02 -15.58
N SER A 261 24.79 8.12 -15.34
CA SER A 261 24.09 7.43 -16.42
C SER A 261 23.27 8.39 -17.28
N THR A 262 23.45 8.33 -18.60
CA THR A 262 22.74 9.17 -19.59
C THR A 262 21.46 8.54 -20.13
N SER A 263 21.20 7.26 -19.83
CA SER A 263 20.02 6.53 -20.29
C SER A 263 19.42 5.70 -19.17
N TYR A 264 18.09 5.63 -19.11
CA TYR A 264 17.32 4.84 -18.16
C TYR A 264 16.26 4.02 -18.89
N GLN A 265 16.36 2.69 -18.77
CA GLN A 265 15.50 1.71 -19.41
C GLN A 265 14.51 1.14 -18.41
N ASP A 266 14.88 0.86 -17.16
CA ASP A 266 13.96 0.37 -16.14
C ASP A 266 14.54 0.54 -14.73
N ALA A 267 13.71 0.27 -13.71
CA ALA A 267 14.07 0.45 -12.31
C ALA A 267 15.18 -0.49 -11.82
N PHE A 268 15.45 -1.59 -12.53
CA PHE A 268 16.46 -2.58 -12.18
C PHE A 268 17.79 -2.37 -12.90
N GLN A 269 17.81 -1.54 -13.96
CA GLN A 269 19.03 -1.16 -14.66
C GLN A 269 20.05 -0.60 -13.66
N ALA A 270 21.30 -1.06 -13.77
CA ALA A 270 22.40 -0.50 -13.01
C ALA A 270 22.71 0.93 -13.50
N LEU A 271 22.48 1.90 -12.63
CA LEU A 271 22.78 3.31 -12.85
C LEU A 271 24.07 3.69 -12.15
N PHE A 272 24.95 4.39 -12.87
CA PHE A 272 26.20 4.90 -12.33
C PHE A 272 25.96 6.25 -11.68
N TYR A 273 26.50 6.43 -10.49
CA TYR A 273 26.38 7.66 -9.72
C TYR A 273 27.67 7.95 -8.94
N ARG A 274 27.85 9.22 -8.57
CA ARG A 274 28.93 9.70 -7.72
C ARG A 274 28.33 10.28 -6.44
N CYS A 275 28.93 9.96 -5.30
CA CYS A 275 28.59 10.59 -4.03
C CYS A 275 29.35 11.89 -3.87
N ARG A 276 28.69 12.96 -3.38
CA ARG A 276 29.35 14.25 -3.13
C ARG A 276 30.46 14.16 -2.09
N THR A 277 30.39 13.21 -1.17
CA THR A 277 31.44 12.94 -0.17
C THR A 277 32.60 12.11 -0.75
N HIS A 278 32.34 11.26 -1.75
CA HIS A 278 33.33 10.36 -2.35
C HIS A 278 33.50 10.63 -3.85
N LEU A 279 34.01 11.82 -4.17
CA LEU A 279 34.12 12.32 -5.55
C LEU A 279 34.93 11.39 -6.47
N ASN A 280 35.94 10.71 -5.91
CA ASN A 280 36.84 9.82 -6.64
C ASN A 280 36.31 8.38 -6.78
N ARG A 281 35.09 8.07 -6.28
CA ARG A 281 34.57 6.70 -6.27
C ARG A 281 33.21 6.62 -6.99
N ILE A 282 33.25 6.19 -8.25
CA ILE A 282 32.04 5.89 -9.03
C ILE A 282 31.39 4.60 -8.51
N GLN A 283 30.09 4.66 -8.28
CA GLN A 283 29.30 3.55 -7.78
C GLN A 283 28.16 3.22 -8.74
N LYS A 284 27.56 2.04 -8.56
CA LYS A 284 26.38 1.61 -9.32
C LYS A 284 25.28 1.15 -8.37
N VAL A 285 24.03 1.47 -8.71
CA VAL A 285 22.83 1.04 -7.97
C VAL A 285 21.66 0.97 -8.95
N SER A 286 20.67 0.13 -8.69
CA SER A 286 19.40 0.20 -9.40
C SER A 286 18.53 1.32 -8.83
N PHE A 287 17.64 1.91 -9.63
CA PHE A 287 16.74 2.94 -9.11
C PHE A 287 15.81 2.38 -8.03
N ASP A 288 15.35 1.13 -8.19
CA ASP A 288 14.58 0.40 -7.18
C ASP A 288 15.33 0.29 -5.85
N SER A 289 16.58 -0.15 -5.84
CA SER A 289 17.33 -0.25 -4.59
C SER A 289 17.62 1.13 -3.98
N PHE A 290 17.81 2.14 -4.82
CA PHE A 290 18.03 3.52 -4.38
C PHE A 290 16.82 4.09 -3.63
N ILE A 291 15.61 3.97 -4.19
CA ILE A 291 14.38 4.46 -3.54
C ILE A 291 14.07 3.73 -2.22
N HIS A 292 14.49 2.47 -2.10
CA HIS A 292 14.38 1.69 -0.86
C HIS A 292 15.47 2.03 0.18
N GLY A 293 16.26 3.08 -0.04
CA GLY A 293 17.18 3.64 0.94
C GLY A 293 18.62 3.11 0.85
N THR A 294 19.02 2.52 -0.28
CA THR A 294 20.43 2.15 -0.50
C THR A 294 21.29 3.41 -0.61
N LYS A 295 22.16 3.62 0.39
CA LYS A 295 23.10 4.74 0.43
C LYS A 295 24.41 4.41 -0.29
N CYS A 296 25.29 5.40 -0.43
CA CYS A 296 26.69 5.19 -0.78
C CYS A 296 27.31 4.10 0.11
N LYS A 297 27.97 3.12 -0.52
CA LYS A 297 28.59 1.99 0.19
C LYS A 297 29.68 2.45 1.17
N TYR A 298 30.37 3.53 0.82
CA TYR A 298 31.43 4.12 1.65
C TYR A 298 30.83 4.89 2.84
N CYS A 299 29.82 5.74 2.62
CA CYS A 299 29.10 6.40 3.71
C CYS A 299 28.50 5.39 4.70
N SER A 300 27.90 4.30 4.19
CA SER A 300 27.34 3.25 5.07
C SER A 300 28.42 2.46 5.83
N LEU A 301 29.61 2.31 5.24
CA LEU A 301 30.75 1.69 5.91
C LEU A 301 31.27 2.61 7.02
N GLU A 302 31.39 3.91 6.74
CA GLU A 302 31.76 4.94 7.71
C GLU A 302 30.80 4.97 8.89
N ASP A 303 29.48 5.08 8.63
CA ASP A 303 28.46 5.10 9.68
C ASP A 303 28.58 3.87 10.60
N ARG A 304 28.93 2.71 10.04
CA ARG A 304 29.16 1.48 10.80
C ARG A 304 30.45 1.52 11.61
N ILE A 305 31.52 2.10 11.05
CA ILE A 305 32.82 2.24 11.72
C ILE A 305 32.75 3.27 12.85
N PHE A 306 32.03 4.37 12.66
CA PHE A 306 31.94 5.49 13.60
C PHE A 306 30.74 5.41 14.55
N SER A 307 29.94 4.35 14.47
CA SER A 307 28.90 4.01 15.46
C SER A 307 29.52 3.82 16.85
N LYS A 308 28.92 4.46 17.87
CA LYS A 308 29.33 4.38 19.29
C LYS A 308 29.45 2.93 19.81
N ASP A 309 28.80 1.97 19.16
CA ASP A 309 28.72 0.58 19.60
C ASP A 309 29.84 -0.33 19.03
N ASN A 310 30.72 0.18 18.14
CA ASN A 310 31.84 -0.60 17.60
C ASN A 310 33.16 -0.34 18.36
N PHE A 311 33.17 -0.78 19.62
CA PHE A 311 34.33 -0.80 20.52
C PHE A 311 35.58 -1.60 20.04
N PRO A 312 35.57 -2.52 19.04
CA PRO A 312 36.79 -3.24 18.66
C PRO A 312 37.77 -2.43 17.77
N LEU A 313 37.27 -1.61 16.84
CA LEU A 313 38.14 -0.97 15.84
C LEU A 313 39.17 -0.01 16.48
N SER A 314 38.89 0.57 17.65
CA SER A 314 39.75 1.57 18.30
C SER A 314 41.18 1.08 18.59
N GLU A 315 41.38 -0.20 18.89
CA GLU A 315 42.69 -0.71 19.36
C GLU A 315 43.78 -0.59 18.28
N ILE A 316 43.48 -0.96 17.02
CA ILE A 316 44.44 -0.82 15.93
C ILE A 316 44.70 0.65 15.60
N PHE A 317 43.67 1.52 15.60
CA PHE A 317 43.89 2.94 15.34
C PHE A 317 44.66 3.62 16.46
N GLU A 318 44.43 3.29 17.73
CA GLU A 318 45.21 3.78 18.86
C GLU A 318 46.67 3.34 18.77
N TYR A 319 46.88 2.06 18.45
CA TYR A 319 48.22 1.52 18.25
C TYR A 319 48.95 2.22 17.10
N LEU A 320 48.32 2.41 15.95
CA LEU A 320 48.91 3.13 14.81
C LEU A 320 49.12 4.62 15.10
N ARG A 321 48.19 5.29 15.80
CA ARG A 321 48.37 6.68 16.28
C ARG A 321 49.59 6.84 17.18
N SER A 322 49.93 5.81 17.97
CA SER A 322 51.13 5.82 18.81
C SER A 322 52.42 5.87 18.00
N LYS A 323 52.40 5.44 16.73
CA LYS A 323 53.56 5.43 15.83
C LYS A 323 53.79 6.74 15.08
N LEU A 324 52.86 7.69 15.16
CA LEU A 324 52.95 9.00 14.49
C LEU A 324 53.86 10.02 15.21
N SER A 325 54.81 9.58 16.03
CA SER A 325 55.61 10.48 16.87
C SER A 325 56.44 11.46 16.03
N GLU A 326 57.01 11.01 14.91
CA GLU A 326 57.83 11.87 14.06
C GLU A 326 56.99 12.90 13.31
N TRP A 327 55.90 12.46 12.67
CA TRP A 327 54.94 13.34 12.00
C TRP A 327 54.37 14.41 12.94
N LYS A 328 54.12 14.06 14.22
CA LYS A 328 53.69 15.02 15.24
C LYS A 328 54.76 16.07 15.55
N LYS A 329 56.04 15.70 15.61
CA LYS A 329 57.13 16.67 15.82
C LYS A 329 57.25 17.63 14.64
N GLU A 330 57.16 17.12 13.42
CA GLU A 330 57.21 17.93 12.20
C GLU A 330 56.04 18.90 12.12
N SER A 331 54.82 18.41 12.38
CA SER A 331 53.61 19.24 12.46
C SER A 331 53.73 20.35 13.51
N ALA A 332 54.25 20.02 14.70
CA ALA A 332 54.45 21.01 15.76
C ALA A 332 55.51 22.05 15.40
N LYS A 333 56.58 21.64 14.71
CA LYS A 333 57.63 22.53 14.23
C LYS A 333 57.09 23.50 13.17
N GLU A 334 56.29 23.01 12.22
CA GLU A 334 55.65 23.83 11.18
C GLU A 334 54.72 24.88 11.80
N CYS A 335 54.01 24.52 12.88
CA CYS A 335 53.15 25.43 13.62
C CYS A 335 53.90 26.36 14.60
N ASN A 336 55.23 26.39 14.57
CA ASN A 336 56.08 27.13 15.52
C ASN A 336 55.73 26.85 16.99
N TYR A 337 55.34 25.60 17.31
CA TYR A 337 54.93 25.15 18.64
C TYR A 337 53.80 25.99 19.27
N LYS A 338 52.93 26.58 18.44
CA LYS A 338 51.84 27.45 18.87
C LYS A 338 50.54 27.07 18.18
N CYS A 339 49.42 27.44 18.80
CA CYS A 339 48.12 27.34 18.17
C CYS A 339 48.08 28.22 16.93
N VAL A 340 47.79 27.65 15.75
CA VAL A 340 47.81 28.38 14.47
C VAL A 340 46.72 29.44 14.35
N VAL A 341 45.69 29.36 15.21
CA VAL A 341 44.56 30.29 15.22
C VAL A 341 44.77 31.41 16.25
N THR A 342 45.17 31.07 17.48
CA THR A 342 45.26 32.04 18.58
C THR A 342 46.68 32.55 18.86
N GLY A 343 47.72 31.89 18.33
CA GLY A 343 49.13 32.21 18.61
C GLY A 343 49.61 31.84 20.02
N ASN A 344 48.73 31.28 20.86
CA ASN A 344 49.04 30.83 22.22
C ASN A 344 49.60 29.39 22.23
N THR A 345 49.78 28.81 23.42
CA THR A 345 50.11 27.39 23.56
C THR A 345 49.04 26.50 22.92
N PHE A 346 49.44 25.35 22.38
CA PHE A 346 48.55 24.34 21.81
C PHE A 346 48.48 23.13 22.74
N ASP A 347 47.38 22.38 22.63
CA ASP A 347 47.13 21.18 23.42
C ASP A 347 47.20 19.91 22.55
N ASP A 348 46.72 20.00 21.31
CA ASP A 348 46.63 18.88 20.38
C ASP A 348 47.10 19.26 18.97
N ILE A 349 47.54 18.26 18.21
CA ILE A 349 47.78 18.36 16.77
C ILE A 349 46.57 17.78 16.06
N HIS A 350 45.83 18.63 15.37
CA HIS A 350 44.64 18.27 14.63
C HIS A 350 45.00 17.81 13.22
N HIS A 351 44.47 16.67 12.80
CA HIS A 351 44.63 16.15 11.45
C HIS A 351 43.68 16.87 10.48
N LEU A 352 44.22 17.47 9.42
CA LEU A 352 43.42 18.09 8.35
C LEU A 352 42.77 17.07 7.41
N TYR A 353 43.28 15.84 7.39
CA TYR A 353 42.67 14.68 6.74
C TYR A 353 42.47 13.59 7.78
N ASN A 354 41.27 13.01 7.87
CA ASN A 354 40.93 12.13 8.99
C ASN A 354 41.80 10.85 8.99
N PHE A 355 42.54 10.67 10.08
CA PHE A 355 43.50 9.57 10.27
C PHE A 355 42.93 8.18 9.98
N HIS A 356 41.67 7.93 10.29
CA HIS A 356 41.05 6.62 10.03
C HIS A 356 41.05 6.30 8.53
N TRP A 357 40.89 7.30 7.66
CA TRP A 357 40.94 7.12 6.20
C TRP A 357 42.30 6.70 5.71
N ILE A 358 43.35 7.34 6.25
CA ILE A 358 44.73 7.02 5.92
C ILE A 358 45.02 5.55 6.21
N VAL A 359 44.56 5.06 7.35
CA VAL A 359 44.69 3.65 7.74
C VAL A 359 43.84 2.72 6.86
N LEU A 360 42.61 3.09 6.53
CA LEU A 360 41.75 2.27 5.68
C LEU A 360 42.27 2.18 4.24
N GLU A 361 42.80 3.27 3.70
CA GLU A 361 43.47 3.29 2.39
C GLU A 361 44.73 2.43 2.41
N ALA A 362 45.52 2.50 3.49
CA ALA A 362 46.68 1.64 3.68
C ALA A 362 46.29 0.15 3.68
N LEU A 363 45.19 -0.21 4.34
CA LEU A 363 44.68 -1.59 4.36
C LEU A 363 44.16 -2.05 2.98
N ASP A 364 43.45 -1.17 2.25
CA ASP A 364 42.95 -1.44 0.89
C ASP A 364 44.11 -1.70 -0.09
N GLU A 365 45.18 -0.91 -0.03
CA GLU A 365 46.37 -1.11 -0.86
C GLU A 365 47.14 -2.40 -0.56
N LEU A 366 47.12 -2.84 0.70
CA LEU A 366 47.73 -4.09 1.12
C LEU A 366 46.85 -5.32 0.85
N ASP A 367 45.63 -5.12 0.33
CA ASP A 367 44.60 -6.15 0.18
C ASP A 367 44.31 -6.89 1.50
N LEU A 368 44.31 -6.14 2.62
CA LEU A 368 44.08 -6.67 3.96
C LEU A 368 42.69 -6.27 4.48
N HIS A 369 41.95 -7.25 4.96
CA HIS A 369 40.66 -7.01 5.62
C HIS A 369 40.84 -6.43 7.01
N VAL A 370 39.96 -5.49 7.37
CA VAL A 370 39.92 -4.90 8.73
C VAL A 370 39.54 -5.99 9.75
N LYS A 371 40.46 -6.28 10.67
CA LYS A 371 40.24 -7.19 11.79
C LYS A 371 39.82 -6.43 13.07
N PRO A 372 39.01 -7.03 13.95
CA PRO A 372 38.47 -6.36 15.13
C PRO A 372 39.51 -6.00 16.20
N ARG A 373 40.60 -6.76 16.37
CA ARG A 373 41.64 -6.46 17.37
C ARG A 373 43.00 -6.33 16.73
N ALA A 374 43.89 -5.53 17.33
CA ALA A 374 45.26 -5.36 16.85
C ALA A 374 46.01 -6.70 16.80
N TYR A 375 45.77 -7.59 17.77
CA TYR A 375 46.41 -8.91 17.87
C TYR A 375 45.85 -9.96 16.89
N ASP A 376 44.78 -9.65 16.16
CA ASP A 376 44.27 -10.57 15.14
C ASP A 376 45.11 -10.51 13.84
N TYR A 377 45.97 -9.50 13.70
CA TYR A 377 46.96 -9.40 12.64
C TYR A 377 48.23 -10.19 12.99
N SER A 378 48.82 -10.85 12.01
CA SER A 378 50.15 -11.43 12.17
C SER A 378 51.18 -10.31 12.38
N ASN A 379 52.33 -10.65 12.97
CA ASN A 379 53.41 -9.67 13.16
C ASN A 379 53.87 -9.05 11.83
N GLU A 380 53.87 -9.84 10.75
CA GLU A 380 54.23 -9.40 9.40
C GLU A 380 53.16 -8.45 8.83
N GLU A 381 51.88 -8.84 8.92
CA GLU A 381 50.75 -7.99 8.51
C GLU A 381 50.78 -6.66 9.25
N MET A 382 50.98 -6.68 10.57
CA MET A 382 51.04 -5.47 11.38
C MET A 382 52.19 -4.54 10.97
N LEU A 383 53.37 -5.10 10.69
CA LEU A 383 54.52 -4.30 10.23
C LEU A 383 54.24 -3.65 8.86
N MET A 384 53.60 -4.38 7.94
CA MET A 384 53.18 -3.86 6.64
C MET A 384 52.18 -2.71 6.81
N ILE A 385 51.18 -2.88 7.68
CA ILE A 385 50.17 -1.85 7.98
C ILE A 385 50.81 -0.60 8.57
N ILE A 386 51.74 -0.74 9.52
CA ILE A 386 52.45 0.42 10.13
C ILE A 386 53.19 1.19 9.04
N ASN A 387 54.01 0.51 8.25
CA ASN A 387 54.85 1.16 7.24
C ASN A 387 53.99 1.84 6.18
N LYS A 388 52.95 1.16 5.68
CA LYS A 388 52.04 1.72 4.68
C LYS A 388 51.22 2.88 5.22
N THR A 389 50.75 2.79 6.47
CA THR A 389 50.05 3.90 7.14
C THR A 389 50.98 5.11 7.22
N LEU A 390 52.22 4.94 7.69
CA LEU A 390 53.19 6.04 7.80
C LEU A 390 53.51 6.67 6.44
N GLU A 391 53.71 5.84 5.41
CA GLU A 391 53.92 6.29 4.02
C GLU A 391 52.76 7.17 3.55
N ARG A 392 51.52 6.64 3.62
CA ARG A 392 50.31 7.37 3.22
C ARG A 392 50.07 8.62 4.05
N HIS A 393 50.50 8.62 5.31
CA HIS A 393 50.33 9.76 6.22
C HIS A 393 51.07 11.01 5.72
N TYR A 394 52.15 10.86 4.94
CA TYR A 394 52.91 11.96 4.32
C TYR A 394 52.39 12.37 2.95
N ASP A 395 51.45 11.64 2.35
CA ASP A 395 50.74 12.06 1.14
C ASP A 395 49.72 13.17 1.44
N TYR A 396 49.39 13.36 2.72
CA TYR A 396 48.45 14.36 3.21
C TYR A 396 49.17 15.49 3.96
N PRO A 397 48.57 16.70 4.05
CA PRO A 397 49.16 17.80 4.78
C PRO A 397 49.49 17.46 6.24
N LEU A 398 50.54 18.10 6.76
CA LEU A 398 50.87 18.05 8.18
C LEU A 398 49.70 18.55 9.05
N GLY A 399 49.69 18.10 10.30
CA GLY A 399 48.68 18.49 11.26
C GLY A 399 48.87 19.93 11.72
N VAL A 400 47.78 20.53 12.20
CA VAL A 400 47.77 21.90 12.72
C VAL A 400 47.68 21.89 14.25
N CYS A 401 48.54 22.66 14.91
CA CYS A 401 48.50 22.81 16.35
C CYS A 401 47.30 23.66 16.76
N LEU A 402 46.45 23.13 17.64
CA LEU A 402 45.27 23.82 18.17
C LEU A 402 45.26 23.76 19.70
N SER A 403 44.75 24.83 20.32
CA SER A 403 44.33 24.76 21.71
C SER A 403 42.99 24.03 21.81
N ARG A 404 42.74 23.39 22.95
CA ARG A 404 41.54 22.60 23.20
C ARG A 404 40.23 23.37 22.97
N PRO A 405 40.09 24.66 23.36
CA PRO A 405 38.90 25.44 23.05
C PRO A 405 38.67 25.61 21.54
N ILE A 406 39.73 25.88 20.77
CA ILE A 406 39.64 26.08 19.32
C ILE A 406 39.34 24.76 18.61
N HIS A 407 39.98 23.68 19.04
CA HIS A 407 39.74 22.34 18.51
C HIS A 407 38.26 21.92 18.69
N LYS A 408 37.69 22.17 19.88
CA LYS A 408 36.27 21.93 20.15
C LYS A 408 35.36 22.85 19.32
N LEU A 409 35.71 24.13 19.21
CA LEU A 409 34.94 25.10 18.42
C LEU A 409 34.88 24.68 16.94
N TYR A 410 36.02 24.32 16.36
CA TYR A 410 36.10 23.79 15.00
C TYR A 410 35.14 22.60 14.79
N HIS A 411 35.21 21.60 15.67
CA HIS A 411 34.34 20.44 15.58
C HIS A 411 32.86 20.73 15.89
N SER A 412 32.55 21.78 16.66
CA SER A 412 31.16 22.18 16.88
C SER A 412 30.51 22.74 15.60
N ILE A 413 31.32 23.26 14.67
CA ILE A 413 30.85 23.86 13.42
C ILE A 413 30.82 22.82 12.29
N TYR A 414 31.90 22.04 12.13
CA TYR A 414 32.08 21.15 10.97
C TYR A 414 31.87 19.66 11.30
N GLY A 415 31.65 19.32 12.57
CA GLY A 415 31.53 17.94 13.05
C GLY A 415 32.88 17.24 13.20
N TYR A 416 32.87 15.98 13.66
CA TYR A 416 34.08 15.18 13.90
C TYR A 416 34.47 14.28 12.72
N SER A 417 33.52 13.98 11.82
CA SER A 417 33.62 12.86 10.89
C SER A 417 34.34 13.20 9.58
N TYR A 418 34.08 14.40 9.03
CA TYR A 418 34.55 14.82 7.72
C TYR A 418 35.23 16.19 7.81
N ASN A 419 36.55 16.17 7.98
CA ASN A 419 37.40 17.36 8.07
C ASN A 419 38.28 17.43 6.82
N THR A 420 38.36 18.62 6.22
CA THR A 420 39.15 18.90 5.02
C THR A 420 40.03 20.14 5.24
N PRO A 421 41.16 20.25 4.53
CA PRO A 421 41.98 21.46 4.57
C PRO A 421 41.20 22.74 4.26
N GLU A 422 40.25 22.67 3.31
CA GLU A 422 39.43 23.81 2.90
C GLU A 422 38.49 24.28 4.00
N GLN A 423 37.83 23.37 4.73
CA GLN A 423 37.00 23.69 5.89
C GLN A 423 37.82 24.36 7.00
N PHE A 424 39.05 23.90 7.21
CA PHE A 424 39.93 24.48 8.22
C PHE A 424 40.40 25.90 7.84
N GLU A 425 40.66 26.14 6.56
CA GLU A 425 41.00 27.48 6.09
C GLU A 425 39.79 28.44 6.15
N GLU A 426 38.59 27.96 5.79
CA GLU A 426 37.34 28.70 6.00
C GLU A 426 37.14 29.04 7.48
N PHE A 427 37.33 28.06 8.38
CA PHE A 427 37.24 28.26 9.82
C PHE A 427 38.19 29.36 10.31
N LYS A 428 39.45 29.35 9.87
CA LYS A 428 40.42 30.39 10.20
C LYS A 428 39.94 31.77 9.77
N GLN A 429 39.46 31.91 8.54
CA GLN A 429 38.97 33.18 8.02
C GLN A 429 37.80 33.71 8.86
N ARG A 430 36.80 32.86 9.13
CA ARG A 430 35.64 33.20 9.96
C ARG A 430 36.03 33.58 11.39
N TYR A 431 37.02 32.91 11.95
CA TYR A 431 37.55 33.22 13.27
C TYR A 431 38.22 34.60 13.32
N PHE A 432 39.07 34.92 12.33
CA PHE A 432 39.71 36.24 12.23
C PHE A 432 38.71 37.36 11.92
N ASN A 433 37.62 37.04 11.22
CA ASN A 433 36.48 37.95 11.01
C ASN A 433 35.62 38.16 12.27
N SER A 434 36.02 37.60 13.41
CA SER A 434 35.34 37.77 14.70
C SER A 434 33.93 37.19 14.78
N GLU A 435 33.57 36.23 13.91
CA GLU A 435 32.23 35.62 13.85
C GLU A 435 31.87 34.78 15.09
N PHE A 436 32.85 34.46 15.93
CA PHE A 436 32.68 33.54 17.08
C PHE A 436 32.86 34.21 18.45
N LYS A 437 32.82 35.55 18.52
CA LYS A 437 33.05 36.30 19.78
C LYS A 437 32.01 36.03 20.87
N ASP A 438 30.81 35.56 20.52
CA ASP A 438 29.68 35.37 21.45
C ASP A 438 29.46 33.91 21.91
N LEU A 439 30.29 32.95 21.47
CA LEU A 439 30.07 31.51 21.73
C LEU A 439 30.67 30.99 23.05
N ASN A 440 31.12 31.87 23.94
CA ASN A 440 31.75 31.47 25.20
C ASN A 440 30.78 31.22 26.37
N THR A 441 29.48 31.11 26.11
CA THR A 441 28.48 30.77 27.13
C THR A 441 27.64 29.56 26.73
N GLU A 442 27.93 28.45 27.43
CA GLU A 442 27.02 27.34 27.72
C GLU A 442 26.42 26.54 26.54
N ARG A 443 26.86 25.29 26.38
CA ARG A 443 26.00 24.11 26.64
C ARG A 443 26.72 22.78 26.44
N SER A 444 26.50 21.93 27.42
CA SER A 444 26.73 20.49 27.50
C SER A 444 25.72 19.69 26.66
N GLU A 445 26.19 18.53 26.17
CA GLU A 445 25.45 17.27 25.92
C GLU A 445 24.10 17.30 25.18
N ALA A 446 24.11 16.74 23.95
CA ALA A 446 23.03 16.11 23.16
C ALA A 446 23.36 16.31 21.66
N ASP A 447 23.01 15.50 20.68
CA ASP A 447 22.60 14.11 20.54
C ASP A 447 22.95 13.71 19.10
N GLY A 448 23.00 12.41 18.83
CA GLY A 448 23.28 11.86 17.50
C GLY A 448 22.33 12.43 16.43
N ILE A 449 22.90 13.13 15.43
CA ILE A 449 22.16 13.54 14.24
C ILE A 449 22.18 12.38 13.26
N SER A 450 21.14 11.56 13.30
CA SER A 450 20.79 10.70 12.17
C SER A 450 20.30 11.57 11.02
N CYS A 451 20.98 11.50 9.88
CA CYS A 451 20.57 12.17 8.65
C CYS A 451 19.16 11.68 8.23
N PRO A 452 18.14 12.56 8.13
CA PRO A 452 16.80 12.14 7.74
C PRO A 452 16.81 11.69 6.27
N ILE A 453 16.23 10.52 6.04
CA ILE A 453 15.95 10.00 4.70
C ILE A 453 14.77 10.82 4.16
N PHE A 454 15.01 11.67 3.16
CA PHE A 454 13.92 12.24 2.38
C PHE A 454 13.32 11.11 1.52
N ARG A 455 12.06 10.75 1.79
CA ARG A 455 11.33 9.86 0.88
C ARG A 455 11.03 10.64 -0.39
N CYS A 456 11.38 10.09 -1.56
CA CYS A 456 11.07 10.74 -2.86
C CYS A 456 9.55 11.02 -3.04
N GLU A 457 8.68 10.42 -2.23
CA GLU A 457 7.23 10.67 -2.20
C GLU A 457 6.86 12.12 -1.78
N ASP A 458 7.74 12.85 -1.09
CA ASP A 458 7.46 14.20 -0.57
C ASP A 458 7.70 15.32 -1.60
N LEU A 459 8.23 15.02 -2.79
CA LEU A 459 8.56 16.00 -3.83
C LEU A 459 7.44 16.26 -4.85
N VAL A 460 6.22 15.70 -4.66
CA VAL A 460 5.15 15.72 -5.69
C VAL A 460 3.85 16.41 -5.27
N ASN A 461 3.76 17.03 -4.09
CA ASN A 461 2.58 17.83 -3.72
C ASN A 461 2.83 19.34 -3.84
N SER A 462 3.17 19.79 -5.04
CA SER A 462 2.88 21.17 -5.46
C SER A 462 1.97 21.12 -6.68
N PRO A 463 0.66 21.40 -6.54
CA PRO A 463 -0.21 21.48 -7.70
C PRO A 463 0.17 22.73 -8.49
N GLU A 464 0.65 22.53 -9.72
CA GLU A 464 0.71 23.61 -10.70
C GLU A 464 -0.68 24.22 -10.86
N LYS A 465 -0.77 25.54 -10.63
CA LYS A 465 -1.90 26.39 -10.96
C LYS A 465 -1.46 27.41 -11.99
#